data_AF-A0A9D1J7F8-F1
#
_entry.id   AF-A0A9D1J7F8-F1
#
_cell.length_a   1.000
_cell.length_b   1.000
_cell.length_c   1.000
_cell.angle_alpha   90.00
_cell.angle_beta   90.00
_cell.angle_gamma   90.00
#
_symmetry.space_group_name_H-M   'P 1'
#
loop_
_entity.id
_entity.type
_entity.pdbx_description
1 polymer ?
#
loop_
_entity_poly.entity_id
_entity_poly.type
_entity_poly.pdbx_seq_one_letter_code
_entity_poly.pdbx_strand_id
1 'polypeptide(L)'
;MNTVNLRISGLQNASDVEVFVDGEAVAGKKNQFGSYEVRYQTEKQNVEIALRNNSELDGRFWWFFALISFLVSVFGIFNPRYAKAQFLDCRFDVDLKENSDIRFTVNKVSTGRAVETQTNCNIREIVNQSFENKKVKRRRTLLTVIKILSWIAVAVVAAFVISKKL
;
A
#
# COMPACT_ATOMS: atom_id res chain seq x y z
N MET A 1 9.16 30.49 5.11
CA MET A 1 8.72 29.12 5.49
C MET A 1 8.39 28.38 4.20
N ASN A 2 9.04 27.25 3.93
CA ASN A 2 8.87 26.52 2.67
C ASN A 2 7.66 25.58 2.78
N THR A 3 6.85 25.52 1.72
CA THR A 3 5.68 24.64 1.66
C THR A 3 5.89 23.58 0.58
N VAL A 4 5.78 22.32 0.97
CA VAL A 4 5.79 21.15 0.08
C VAL A 4 4.35 20.71 -0.17
N ASN A 5 3.90 20.87 -1.41
CA ASN A 5 2.65 20.31 -1.89
C ASN A 5 2.99 19.06 -2.71
N LEU A 6 2.77 17.91 -2.09
CA LEU A 6 3.06 16.62 -2.69
C LEU A 6 1.76 15.96 -3.14
N ARG A 7 1.68 15.56 -4.40
CA ARG A 7 0.57 14.79 -4.95
C ARG A 7 1.07 13.48 -5.54
N ILE A 8 0.46 12.37 -5.10
CA ILE A 8 0.76 11.03 -5.58
C ILE A 8 -0.45 10.48 -6.32
N SER A 9 -0.25 10.10 -7.57
CA SER A 9 -1.29 9.53 -8.45
C SER A 9 -0.90 8.12 -8.90
N GLY A 10 -1.84 7.37 -9.49
CA GLY A 10 -1.57 6.00 -9.97
C GLY A 10 -1.63 4.91 -8.89
N LEU A 11 -2.13 5.22 -7.68
CA LEU A 11 -2.19 4.32 -6.52
C LEU A 11 -3.16 3.12 -6.66
N GLN A 12 -3.79 2.91 -7.81
CA GLN A 12 -4.72 1.79 -8.02
C GLN A 12 -4.06 0.40 -7.87
N ASN A 13 -2.72 0.35 -8.01
CA ASN A 13 -1.93 -0.88 -7.95
C ASN A 13 -0.96 -0.98 -6.77
N ALA A 14 -0.66 0.11 -6.10
CA ALA A 14 0.14 0.09 -4.88
C ALA A 14 -0.80 -0.09 -3.67
N SER A 15 -0.38 -0.89 -2.68
CA SER A 15 -0.99 -0.84 -1.35
C SER A 15 -0.78 0.55 -0.72
N ASP A 16 -1.45 0.83 0.40
CA ASP A 16 -1.40 2.14 1.06
C ASP A 16 0.06 2.64 1.17
N VAL A 17 0.33 3.68 0.38
CA VAL A 17 1.66 4.31 0.31
C VAL A 17 1.75 5.28 1.46
N GLU A 18 2.75 5.05 2.29
CA GLU A 18 3.19 5.93 3.36
C GLU A 18 4.24 6.89 2.79
N VAL A 19 4.09 8.16 3.16
CA VAL A 19 5.01 9.23 2.79
C VAL A 19 5.82 9.59 4.02
N PHE A 20 7.13 9.67 3.85
CA PHE A 20 8.04 10.14 4.88
C PHE A 20 8.77 11.39 4.38
N VAL A 21 8.92 12.37 5.25
CA VAL A 21 9.77 13.55 5.02
C VAL A 21 10.81 13.61 6.12
N ASP A 22 12.10 13.61 5.75
CA ASP A 22 13.24 13.51 6.68
C ASP A 22 13.13 12.32 7.67
N GLY A 23 12.51 11.23 7.23
CA GLY A 23 12.29 10.02 8.05
C GLY A 23 11.04 10.06 8.94
N GLU A 24 10.33 11.18 9.03
CA GLU A 24 9.08 11.30 9.77
C GLU A 24 7.88 10.99 8.87
N ALA A 25 6.94 10.17 9.37
CA ALA A 25 5.75 9.80 8.60
C ALA A 25 4.77 10.99 8.54
N VAL A 26 4.39 11.40 7.33
CA VAL A 26 3.50 12.54 7.12
C VAL A 26 2.13 12.06 6.65
N ALA A 27 1.10 12.46 7.39
CA ALA A 27 -0.28 12.16 7.04
C ALA A 27 -0.73 12.97 5.81
N GLY A 28 -1.40 12.31 4.89
CA GLY A 28 -2.03 12.90 3.72
C GLY A 28 -3.48 12.50 3.60
N LYS A 29 -4.15 13.08 2.60
CA LYS A 29 -5.58 12.84 2.34
C LYS A 29 -5.75 12.35 0.91
N LYS A 30 -6.59 11.33 0.72
CA LYS A 30 -7.02 10.90 -0.62
C LYS A 30 -8.07 11.91 -1.12
N ASN A 31 -7.85 12.47 -2.30
CA ASN A 31 -8.81 13.36 -2.95
C ASN A 31 -9.92 12.56 -3.67
N GLN A 32 -10.93 13.25 -4.19
CA GLN A 32 -12.08 12.64 -4.88
C GLN A 32 -11.69 11.84 -6.15
N PHE A 33 -10.51 12.11 -6.71
CA PHE A 33 -9.96 11.44 -7.88
C PHE A 33 -9.02 10.29 -7.53
N GLY A 34 -8.88 9.97 -6.23
CA GLY A 34 -8.05 8.87 -5.74
C GLY A 34 -6.55 9.17 -5.67
N SER A 35 -6.13 10.42 -5.89
CA SER A 35 -4.75 10.86 -5.65
C SER A 35 -4.54 11.17 -4.17
N TYR A 36 -3.36 10.85 -3.65
CA TYR A 36 -2.99 11.15 -2.27
C TYR A 36 -2.26 12.49 -2.22
N GLU A 37 -2.72 13.40 -1.38
CA GLU A 37 -2.19 14.76 -1.27
C GLU A 37 -1.64 14.97 0.14
N VAL A 38 -0.40 15.45 0.21
CA VAL A 38 0.32 15.79 1.43
C VAL A 38 0.75 17.24 1.34
N ARG A 39 0.48 18.00 2.40
CA ARG A 39 0.99 19.36 2.57
C ARG A 39 1.87 19.40 3.80
N TYR A 40 3.13 19.71 3.61
CA TYR A 40 4.14 19.75 4.66
C TYR A 40 4.84 21.10 4.66
N GLN A 41 5.13 21.64 5.85
CA GLN A 41 5.79 22.94 6.01
C GLN A 41 7.08 22.74 6.79
N THR A 42 8.16 23.36 6.31
CA THR A 42 9.49 23.25 6.93
C THR A 42 10.30 24.52 6.69
N GLU A 43 11.27 24.77 7.57
CA GLU A 43 12.26 25.85 7.39
C GLU A 43 13.49 25.37 6.61
N LYS A 44 13.67 24.06 6.45
CA LYS A 44 14.80 23.49 5.71
C LYS A 44 14.70 23.81 4.22
N GLN A 45 15.86 24.03 3.60
CA GLN A 45 15.97 24.22 2.15
C GLN A 45 16.05 22.91 1.38
N ASN A 46 16.49 21.82 2.00
CA ASN A 46 16.54 20.50 1.39
C ASN A 46 15.88 19.49 2.35
N VAL A 47 15.08 18.59 1.79
CA VAL A 47 14.42 17.50 2.51
C VAL A 47 14.51 16.19 1.73
N GLU A 48 14.62 15.08 2.47
CA GLU A 48 14.46 13.75 1.90
C GLU A 48 12.98 13.37 1.90
N ILE A 49 12.41 13.09 0.72
CA ILE A 49 11.08 12.53 0.57
C ILE A 49 11.20 11.05 0.25
N ALA A 50 10.63 10.19 1.11
CA ALA A 50 10.55 8.76 0.87
C ALA A 50 9.11 8.30 0.69
N LEU A 51 8.90 7.42 -0.29
CA LEU A 51 7.64 6.71 -0.50
C LEU A 51 7.87 5.24 -0.24
N ARG A 52 7.11 4.68 0.70
CA ARG A 52 7.16 3.26 1.02
C ARG A 52 5.76 2.74 1.17
N ASN A 53 5.57 1.45 0.97
CA ASN A 53 4.34 0.80 1.33
C ASN A 53 4.65 -0.46 2.12
N ASN A 54 3.75 -0.75 3.05
CA ASN A 54 3.85 -1.94 3.87
C ASN A 54 2.73 -2.91 3.51
N SER A 55 2.94 -4.18 3.84
CA SER A 55 1.90 -5.21 3.76
C SER A 55 1.81 -5.91 5.10
N GLU A 56 0.60 -6.00 5.65
CA GLU A 56 0.29 -6.78 6.86
C GLU A 56 0.78 -8.24 6.73
N LEU A 57 0.76 -8.75 5.50
CA LEU A 57 1.21 -10.10 5.18
C LEU A 57 2.72 -10.27 5.23
N ASP A 58 3.52 -9.21 5.33
CA ASP A 58 4.97 -9.33 5.49
C ASP A 58 5.39 -9.59 6.95
N GLY A 59 4.54 -9.18 7.90
CA GLY A 59 4.77 -9.33 9.33
C GLY A 59 4.96 -10.77 9.81
N ARG A 60 5.54 -10.95 11.00
CA ARG A 60 5.73 -12.26 11.64
C ARG A 60 4.39 -12.90 12.05
N PHE A 61 3.48 -12.08 12.57
CA PHE A 61 2.17 -12.51 13.08
C PHE A 61 1.05 -12.46 12.03
N TRP A 62 1.39 -12.41 10.75
CA TRP A 62 0.43 -12.30 9.64
C TRP A 62 -0.69 -13.35 9.70
N TRP A 63 -0.38 -14.58 10.11
CA TRP A 63 -1.33 -15.69 10.17
C TRP A 63 -2.37 -15.50 11.29
N PHE A 64 -1.98 -14.87 12.40
CA PHE A 64 -2.84 -14.61 13.54
C PHE A 64 -3.86 -13.52 13.20
N PHE A 65 -3.38 -12.42 12.60
CA PHE A 65 -4.27 -11.38 12.07
C PHE A 65 -5.22 -11.93 11.01
N ALA A 66 -4.72 -12.78 10.11
CA ALA A 66 -5.56 -13.39 9.09
C ALA A 66 -6.65 -14.31 9.68
N LEU A 67 -6.33 -15.07 10.73
CA LEU A 67 -7.28 -15.93 11.43
C LEU A 67 -8.37 -15.12 12.14
N ILE A 68 -7.98 -14.09 12.89
CA ILE A 68 -8.93 -13.20 13.57
C ILE A 68 -9.84 -12.53 12.55
N SER A 69 -9.27 -11.93 11.50
CA SER A 69 -10.05 -11.29 10.45
C SER A 69 -11.00 -12.28 9.79
N PHE A 70 -10.61 -13.53 9.58
CA PHE A 70 -11.48 -14.56 9.02
C PHE A 70 -12.67 -14.92 9.93
N LEU A 71 -12.43 -15.06 11.24
CA LEU A 71 -13.48 -15.36 12.22
C LEU A 71 -14.46 -14.20 12.38
N VAL A 72 -13.95 -12.98 12.52
CA VAL A 72 -14.77 -11.76 12.70
C VAL A 72 -15.56 -11.43 11.44
N SER A 73 -15.02 -11.70 10.25
CA SER A 73 -15.67 -11.36 8.97
C SER A 73 -16.73 -12.37 8.48
N VAL A 74 -17.26 -13.23 9.35
CA VAL A 74 -18.20 -14.32 9.01
C VAL A 74 -17.63 -15.18 7.87
N PHE A 75 -16.58 -15.96 8.16
CA PHE A 75 -15.91 -16.83 7.18
C PHE A 75 -15.37 -16.08 5.95
N GLY A 76 -14.93 -14.84 6.15
CA GLY A 76 -14.30 -14.07 5.10
C GLY A 76 -15.24 -13.28 4.19
N ILE A 77 -16.55 -13.18 4.46
CA ILE A 77 -17.47 -12.35 3.66
C ILE A 77 -17.05 -10.88 3.71
N PHE A 78 -16.79 -10.37 4.91
CA PHE A 78 -16.41 -8.97 5.14
C PHE A 78 -14.89 -8.75 5.22
N ASN A 79 -14.08 -9.72 4.77
CA ASN A 79 -12.64 -9.61 4.94
C ASN A 79 -12.09 -8.47 4.05
N PRO A 80 -11.36 -7.48 4.60
CA PRO A 80 -10.73 -6.45 3.78
C PRO A 80 -9.80 -7.10 2.76
N ARG A 81 -9.70 -6.49 1.58
CA ARG A 81 -8.78 -6.97 0.54
C ARG A 81 -7.36 -6.73 1.01
N TYR A 82 -6.61 -7.81 1.28
CA TYR A 82 -5.19 -7.71 1.60
C TYR A 82 -4.43 -6.93 0.53
N ALA A 83 -3.49 -6.10 1.00
CA ALA A 83 -2.54 -5.35 0.20
C ALA A 83 -1.89 -6.20 -0.91
N LYS A 84 -1.67 -5.58 -2.08
CA LYS A 84 -0.96 -6.22 -3.20
C LYS A 84 0.49 -6.52 -2.79
N ALA A 85 1.11 -7.50 -3.46
CA ALA A 85 2.50 -7.92 -3.18
C ALA A 85 3.56 -7.01 -3.83
N GLN A 86 3.13 -5.90 -4.44
CA GLN A 86 4.02 -4.93 -5.05
C GLN A 86 4.46 -3.92 -3.98
N PHE A 87 5.77 -3.78 -3.83
CA PHE A 87 6.40 -2.86 -2.90
C PHE A 87 7.08 -1.72 -3.65
N LEU A 88 7.06 -0.54 -3.04
CA LEU A 88 7.68 0.69 -3.49
C LEU A 88 8.75 1.04 -2.47
N ASP A 89 9.96 1.30 -2.95
CA ASP A 89 11.02 1.92 -2.19
C ASP A 89 11.55 3.07 -3.03
N CYS A 90 11.02 4.26 -2.77
CA CYS A 90 11.45 5.49 -3.43
C CYS A 90 12.01 6.45 -2.39
N ARG A 91 13.14 7.08 -2.70
CA ARG A 91 13.80 8.10 -1.91
C ARG A 91 14.34 9.19 -2.84
N PHE A 92 13.98 10.41 -2.53
CA PHE A 92 14.29 11.60 -3.33
C PHE A 92 14.85 12.67 -2.42
N ASP A 93 15.97 13.27 -2.83
CA ASP A 93 16.49 14.48 -2.22
C ASP A 93 15.90 15.67 -2.97
N VAL A 94 15.29 16.61 -2.26
CA VAL A 94 14.52 17.70 -2.88
C VAL A 94 15.00 19.05 -2.37
N ASP A 95 15.50 19.88 -3.28
CA ASP A 95 15.78 21.28 -2.99
C ASP A 95 14.48 22.09 -3.08
N LEU A 96 14.01 22.53 -1.92
CA LEU A 96 12.74 23.24 -1.75
C LEU A 96 12.82 24.69 -2.24
N LYS A 97 11.67 25.17 -2.71
CA LYS A 97 11.39 26.59 -2.98
C LYS A 97 10.32 27.06 -1.98
N GLU A 98 9.99 28.35 -1.96
CA GLU A 98 8.90 28.86 -1.10
C GLU A 98 7.60 28.07 -1.31
N ASN A 99 7.29 27.73 -2.57
CA ASN A 99 6.21 26.81 -2.94
C ASN A 99 6.73 25.71 -3.88
N SER A 100 6.91 24.52 -3.31
CA SER A 100 7.28 23.31 -4.04
C SER A 100 6.03 22.52 -4.42
N ASP A 101 5.75 22.36 -5.72
CA ASP A 101 4.74 21.42 -6.25
C ASP A 101 5.49 20.18 -6.77
N ILE A 102 5.25 19.05 -6.13
CA ILE A 102 5.87 17.77 -6.46
C ILE A 102 4.75 16.80 -6.79
N ARG A 103 4.81 16.21 -7.98
CA ARG A 103 3.87 15.19 -8.42
C ARG A 103 4.61 13.91 -8.70
N PHE A 104 4.16 12.86 -8.04
CA PHE A 104 4.62 11.49 -8.24
C PHE A 104 3.52 10.69 -8.92
N THR A 105 3.83 10.06 -10.03
CA THR A 105 2.94 9.13 -10.73
C THR A 105 3.49 7.73 -10.55
N VAL A 106 2.76 6.88 -9.82
CA VAL A 106 3.16 5.49 -9.58
C VAL A 106 2.97 4.69 -10.87
N ASN A 107 4.05 4.07 -11.33
CA ASN A 107 4.03 3.22 -12.52
C ASN A 107 3.35 1.89 -12.25
N LYS A 108 2.66 1.36 -13.26
CA LYS A 108 1.95 0.07 -13.19
C LYS A 108 2.87 -1.16 -13.33
N VAL A 109 4.20 -0.98 -13.27
CA VAL A 109 5.17 -2.06 -13.50
C VAL A 109 5.45 -2.84 -12.21
N SER A 110 5.44 -4.18 -12.31
CA SER A 110 5.71 -5.10 -11.19
C SER A 110 7.14 -4.99 -10.66
N THR A 111 8.06 -4.60 -11.52
CA THR A 111 9.50 -4.48 -11.25
C THR A 111 10.09 -3.39 -12.13
N GLY A 112 10.96 -2.55 -11.58
CA GLY A 112 11.62 -1.46 -12.31
C GLY A 112 11.37 -0.10 -11.67
N ARG A 113 11.37 0.97 -12.47
CA ARG A 113 11.18 2.34 -11.97
C ARG A 113 9.79 2.51 -11.38
N ALA A 114 9.73 2.84 -10.09
CA ALA A 114 8.48 2.89 -9.33
C ALA A 114 7.63 4.12 -9.66
N VAL A 115 8.26 5.29 -9.77
CA VAL A 115 7.58 6.57 -9.84
C VAL A 115 8.17 7.45 -10.93
N GLU A 116 7.29 8.11 -11.68
CA GLU A 116 7.64 9.26 -12.51
C GLU A 116 7.44 10.55 -11.72
N THR A 117 8.40 11.46 -11.84
CA THR A 117 8.44 12.71 -11.08
C THR A 117 8.19 13.90 -11.99
N GLN A 118 7.24 14.75 -11.62
CA GLN A 118 7.00 16.05 -12.24
C GLN A 118 7.03 17.13 -11.16
N THR A 119 7.92 18.10 -11.28
CA THR A 119 8.08 19.12 -10.25
C THR A 119 8.60 20.44 -10.81
N ASN A 120 8.40 21.51 -10.05
CA ASN A 120 9.05 22.81 -10.26
C ASN A 120 10.39 22.95 -9.48
N CYS A 121 10.80 21.93 -8.73
CA CYS A 121 11.99 21.92 -7.88
C CYS A 121 13.12 21.09 -8.47
N ASN A 122 14.34 21.26 -7.94
CA ASN A 122 15.44 20.35 -8.26
C ASN A 122 15.28 19.09 -7.40
N ILE A 123 15.24 17.93 -8.05
CA ILE A 123 15.07 16.63 -7.37
C ILE A 123 16.19 15.70 -7.82
N ARG A 124 16.86 15.09 -6.84
CA ARG A 124 17.82 14.02 -7.04
C ARG A 124 17.20 12.69 -6.61
N GLU A 125 17.13 11.74 -7.52
CA GLU A 125 16.66 10.38 -7.20
C GLU A 125 17.78 9.61 -6.49
N ILE A 126 17.54 9.20 -5.24
CA ILE A 126 18.45 8.32 -4.48
C ILE A 126 18.11 6.87 -4.79
N VAL A 127 16.83 6.52 -4.67
CA VAL A 127 16.27 5.19 -5.00
C VAL A 127 14.90 5.38 -5.63
N ASN A 128 14.60 4.64 -6.68
CA ASN A 128 13.29 4.68 -7.33
C ASN A 128 12.93 3.31 -7.89
N GLN A 129 12.55 2.39 -7.01
CA GLN A 129 12.30 1.00 -7.39
C GLN A 129 10.95 0.48 -6.92
N SER A 130 10.31 -0.26 -7.82
CA SER A 130 9.16 -1.12 -7.56
C SER A 130 9.66 -2.55 -7.65
N PHE A 131 9.23 -3.40 -6.72
CA PHE A 131 9.53 -4.83 -6.76
C PHE A 131 8.39 -5.66 -6.20
N GLU A 132 8.30 -6.91 -6.66
CA GLU A 132 7.31 -7.85 -6.14
C GLU A 132 7.90 -8.68 -5.00
N ASN A 133 7.30 -8.59 -3.81
CA ASN A 133 7.69 -9.41 -2.68
C ASN A 133 7.06 -10.81 -2.79
N LYS A 134 7.88 -11.78 -3.21
CA LYS A 134 7.47 -13.19 -3.39
C LYS A 134 6.88 -13.80 -2.11
N LYS A 135 7.34 -13.40 -0.93
CA LYS A 135 6.85 -13.91 0.37
C LYS A 135 5.40 -13.48 0.60
N VAL A 136 5.10 -12.20 0.39
CA VAL A 136 3.73 -11.66 0.49
C VAL A 136 2.81 -12.28 -0.56
N LYS A 137 3.29 -12.45 -1.79
CA LYS A 137 2.54 -13.13 -2.87
C LYS A 137 2.11 -14.55 -2.47
N ARG A 138 3.06 -15.37 -1.98
CA ARG A 138 2.78 -16.75 -1.53
C ARG A 138 1.76 -16.78 -0.39
N ARG A 139 1.92 -15.92 0.62
CA ARG A 139 1.00 -15.84 1.78
C ARG A 139 -0.42 -15.44 1.35
N ARG A 140 -0.54 -14.49 0.43
CA ARG A 140 -1.83 -14.06 -0.13
C ARG A 140 -2.52 -15.19 -0.90
N THR A 141 -1.79 -15.94 -1.71
CA THR A 141 -2.32 -17.13 -2.41
C THR A 141 -2.80 -18.17 -1.40
N LEU A 142 -1.99 -18.47 -0.37
CA LEU A 142 -2.35 -19.42 0.68
C LEU A 142 -3.65 -19.04 1.40
N LEU A 143 -3.81 -17.78 1.79
CA LEU A 143 -5.04 -17.27 2.41
C LEU A 143 -6.26 -17.39 1.48
N THR A 144 -6.06 -17.18 0.18
CA THR A 144 -7.13 -17.33 -0.81
C THR A 144 -7.58 -18.78 -0.90
N VAL A 145 -6.64 -19.73 -0.92
CA VAL A 145 -6.94 -21.17 -0.92
C VAL A 145 -7.65 -21.59 0.37
N ILE A 146 -7.15 -21.17 1.54
CA ILE A 146 -7.78 -21.47 2.85
C ILE A 146 -9.23 -20.97 2.88
N LYS A 147 -9.47 -19.76 2.37
CA LYS A 147 -10.82 -19.19 2.29
C LYS A 147 -11.72 -20.07 1.42
N ILE A 148 -11.28 -20.47 0.24
CA ILE A 148 -12.07 -21.32 -0.67
C ILE A 148 -12.39 -22.68 -0.01
N LEU A 149 -11.38 -23.32 0.59
CA LEU A 149 -11.58 -24.61 1.28
C LEU A 149 -12.56 -24.49 2.45
N SER A 150 -12.51 -23.39 3.19
CA SER A 150 -13.44 -23.13 4.29
C SER A 150 -14.88 -23.01 3.79
N TRP A 151 -15.10 -22.35 2.66
CA TRP A 151 -16.43 -22.27 2.02
C TRP A 151 -16.94 -23.62 1.54
N ILE A 152 -16.07 -24.45 0.97
CA ILE A 152 -16.42 -25.83 0.57
C ILE A 152 -16.83 -26.64 1.81
N ALA A 153 -16.07 -26.56 2.90
CA ALA A 153 -16.40 -27.26 4.15
C ALA A 153 -17.77 -26.82 4.71
N VAL A 154 -18.05 -25.51 4.73
CA VAL A 154 -19.35 -24.98 5.15
C VAL A 154 -20.48 -25.51 4.27
N ALA A 155 -20.30 -25.56 2.95
CA ALA A 155 -21.30 -26.08 2.03
C ALA A 155 -21.58 -27.58 2.25
N VAL A 156 -20.55 -28.40 2.46
CA VAL A 156 -20.68 -29.84 2.74
C VAL A 156 -21.43 -30.07 4.05
N VAL A 157 -21.06 -29.33 5.11
CA VAL A 157 -21.74 -29.44 6.42
C VAL A 157 -23.21 -29.02 6.30
N ALA A 158 -23.50 -27.91 5.59
CA ALA A 158 -24.86 -27.47 5.36
C ALA A 158 -25.69 -28.53 4.61
N ALA A 159 -25.14 -29.11 3.55
CA ALA A 159 -25.81 -30.17 2.78
C ALA A 159 -26.11 -31.41 3.64
N PHE A 160 -25.15 -31.84 4.47
CA PHE A 160 -25.33 -32.98 5.37
C PHE A 160 -26.40 -32.72 6.44
N VAL A 161 -26.45 -31.52 7.01
CA VAL A 161 -27.46 -31.15 8.01
C VAL A 161 -28.86 -31.10 7.37
N ILE A 162 -28.96 -30.60 6.14
CA ILE A 162 -30.23 -30.59 5.39
C ILE A 162 -30.65 -32.03 5.07
N SER A 163 -29.74 -32.89 4.61
CA SER A 163 -30.07 -34.28 4.25
C SER A 163 -30.45 -35.15 5.45
N LYS A 164 -30.07 -34.76 6.67
CA LYS A 164 -30.52 -35.42 7.91
C LYS A 164 -31.85 -34.89 8.45
N LYS A 165 -32.31 -33.74 7.95
CA LYS A 165 -33.59 -33.12 8.36
C LYS A 165 -34.74 -33.40 7.39
N LEU A 166 -34.46 -33.80 6.15
CA LEU A 166 -35.41 -34.45 5.24
C LEU A 166 -35.56 -35.92 5.62
#